data_AF-A0A971R0G2-F1
#
_entry.id   AF-A0A971R0G2-F1
#
_cell.length_a   1.000
_cell.length_b   1.000
_cell.length_c   1.000
_cell.angle_alpha   90.00
_cell.angle_beta   90.00
_cell.angle_gamma   90.00
#
_symmetry.space_group_name_H-M   'P 1'
#
loop_
_entity.id
_entity.type
_entity.pdbx_description
1 polymer ?
#
loop_
_entity_poly.entity_id
_entity_poly.type
_entity_poly.pdbx_seq_one_letter_code
_entity_poly.pdbx_strand_id
1 'polypeptide(L)'
;VICQFPVYQSLYEVARSIGCEVSPWELRQTAKGWEFDLSLLERLIRPETRLLVINNPNNPTGYLIDNGELLEIAALADRKGIFVFSDEVYRGLELSEETPKQRAFADICENSLSLGVMSKSYGLAGLRIGWIASHAKDIMESMTRYKHYTTICNSAPSEYLAERALECKEKILARNAEIIKNNITLAESLLLPTGLIRLNRPEAGPIAFNEYLGGDVDAFCEELLEETGVLLLPGSVYDFPGNYFRMGYGRSGFEEGLQRLKSFLTG
;
A
#
# COMPACT_ATOMS: atom_id res chain seq x y z
N VAL A 1 1.86 -6.19 -19.06
CA VAL A 1 1.29 -5.51 -17.86
C VAL A 1 2.34 -4.56 -17.34
N ILE A 2 1.97 -3.34 -16.96
CA ILE A 2 2.85 -2.43 -16.21
C ILE A 2 2.36 -2.44 -14.76
N CYS A 3 3.26 -2.56 -13.79
CA CYS A 3 2.89 -2.60 -12.38
C CYS A 3 3.88 -1.77 -11.58
N GLN A 4 3.38 -0.96 -10.63
CA GLN A 4 4.24 -0.30 -9.65
C GLN A 4 5.16 -1.29 -8.95
N PHE A 5 6.39 -0.87 -8.65
CA PHE A 5 7.37 -1.72 -7.99
C PHE A 5 8.28 -0.87 -7.07
N PRO A 6 8.54 -1.27 -5.81
CA PRO A 6 8.03 -2.47 -5.14
C PRO A 6 6.54 -2.29 -4.80
N VAL A 7 5.83 -3.41 -4.74
CA VAL A 7 4.39 -3.42 -4.44
C VAL A 7 3.98 -4.74 -3.79
N TYR A 8 2.74 -4.83 -3.31
CA TYR A 8 2.16 -6.09 -2.84
C TYR A 8 2.25 -7.19 -3.90
N GLN A 9 2.98 -8.27 -3.60
CA GLN A 9 3.44 -9.30 -4.53
C GLN A 9 2.36 -9.83 -5.49
N SER A 10 1.15 -10.08 -4.99
CA SER A 10 0.06 -10.64 -5.79
C SER A 10 -0.33 -9.76 -6.98
N LEU A 11 -0.08 -8.45 -6.93
CA LEU A 11 -0.44 -7.49 -7.98
C LEU A 11 0.34 -7.70 -9.29
N TYR A 12 1.54 -8.29 -9.23
CA TYR A 12 2.30 -8.65 -10.43
C TYR A 12 2.43 -10.16 -10.64
N GLU A 13 2.50 -10.96 -9.56
CA GLU A 13 2.69 -12.40 -9.69
C GLU A 13 1.49 -13.13 -10.31
N VAL A 14 0.27 -12.67 -10.06
CA VAL A 14 -0.91 -13.25 -10.72
C VAL A 14 -0.80 -13.11 -12.24
N ALA A 15 -0.36 -11.97 -12.74
CA ALA A 15 -0.14 -11.76 -14.17
C ALA A 15 1.01 -12.63 -14.71
N ARG A 16 2.15 -12.70 -14.00
CA ARG A 16 3.28 -13.56 -14.40
C ARG A 16 2.89 -15.04 -14.47
N SER A 17 2.11 -15.51 -13.50
CA SER A 17 1.69 -16.91 -13.41
C SER A 17 0.85 -17.39 -14.61
N ILE A 18 0.18 -16.47 -15.31
CA ILE A 18 -0.60 -16.76 -16.52
C ILE A 18 0.16 -16.39 -17.82
N GLY A 19 1.48 -16.18 -17.73
CA GLY A 19 2.36 -15.94 -18.88
C GLY A 19 2.37 -14.50 -19.39
N CYS A 20 1.84 -13.53 -18.64
CA CYS A 20 1.96 -12.12 -19.02
C CYS A 20 3.37 -11.59 -18.73
N GLU A 21 3.94 -10.84 -19.67
CA GLU A 21 5.11 -10.03 -19.40
C GLU A 21 4.74 -8.86 -18.47
N VAL A 22 5.52 -8.67 -17.40
CA VAL A 22 5.32 -7.58 -16.43
C VAL A 22 6.52 -6.64 -16.45
N SER A 23 6.27 -5.38 -16.79
CA SER A 23 7.23 -4.30 -16.74
C SER A 23 7.09 -3.55 -15.40
N PRO A 24 8.14 -3.50 -14.56
CA PRO A 24 8.10 -2.76 -13.31
C PRO A 24 8.13 -1.25 -13.60
N TRP A 25 7.16 -0.52 -13.06
CA TRP A 25 7.23 0.93 -12.93
C TRP A 25 7.90 1.22 -11.59
N GLU A 26 9.20 1.44 -11.64
CA GLU A 26 10.05 1.49 -10.45
C GLU A 26 9.89 2.80 -9.67
N LEU A 27 9.76 2.65 -8.36
CA LEU A 27 9.78 3.73 -7.39
C LEU A 27 11.22 4.23 -7.20
N ARG A 28 11.38 5.54 -7.03
CA ARG A 28 12.67 6.13 -6.64
C ARG A 28 12.56 6.83 -5.28
N GLN A 29 13.64 6.78 -4.51
CA GLN A 29 13.80 7.67 -3.36
C GLN A 29 14.46 8.96 -3.82
N THR A 30 13.87 10.10 -3.48
CA THR A 30 14.40 11.43 -3.76
C THR A 30 14.65 12.21 -2.48
N ALA A 31 15.25 13.41 -2.59
CA ALA A 31 15.36 14.33 -1.46
C ALA A 31 13.99 14.76 -0.88
N LYS A 32 12.89 14.59 -1.63
CA LYS A 32 11.53 14.91 -1.21
C LYS A 32 10.76 13.69 -0.67
N GLY A 33 11.39 12.51 -0.68
CA GLY A 33 10.75 11.23 -0.36
C GLY A 33 10.54 10.36 -1.60
N TRP A 34 9.66 9.38 -1.46
CA TRP A 34 9.34 8.41 -2.49
C TRP A 34 8.58 9.06 -3.65
N GLU A 35 8.83 8.62 -4.88
CA GLU A 35 8.16 9.14 -6.07
C GLU A 35 8.12 8.08 -7.17
N PHE A 36 7.03 8.06 -7.95
CA PHE A 36 6.99 7.36 -9.23
C PHE A 36 7.12 8.36 -10.39
N ASP A 37 8.08 8.12 -11.28
CA ASP A 37 8.31 9.00 -12.44
C ASP A 37 7.28 8.71 -13.55
N LEU A 38 6.37 9.64 -13.83
CA LEU A 38 5.39 9.52 -14.92
C LEU A 38 6.05 9.39 -16.30
N SER A 39 7.22 10.02 -16.52
CA SER A 39 7.95 9.86 -17.79
C SER A 39 8.51 8.45 -17.95
N LEU A 40 8.80 7.74 -16.85
CA LEU A 40 9.15 6.33 -16.90
C LEU A 40 7.93 5.49 -17.30
N LEU A 41 6.76 5.75 -16.72
CA LEU A 41 5.52 5.09 -17.11
C LEU A 41 5.26 5.21 -18.61
N GLU A 42 5.36 6.41 -19.18
CA GLU A 42 5.16 6.63 -20.61
C GLU A 42 6.13 5.82 -21.48
N ARG A 43 7.39 5.68 -21.05
CA ARG A 43 8.41 4.88 -21.75
C ARG A 43 8.18 3.38 -21.65
N LEU A 44 7.53 2.90 -20.59
CA LEU A 44 7.20 1.48 -20.41
C LEU A 44 6.00 1.04 -21.25
N ILE A 45 5.19 1.98 -21.76
CA ILE A 45 4.02 1.67 -22.58
C ILE A 45 4.45 1.18 -23.97
N ARG A 46 3.97 -0.01 -24.33
CA ARG A 46 4.15 -0.66 -25.63
C ARG A 46 2.80 -0.91 -26.30
N PRO A 47 2.73 -1.17 -27.62
CA PRO A 47 1.46 -1.46 -28.31
C PRO A 47 0.65 -2.62 -27.70
N GLU A 48 1.32 -3.59 -27.10
CA GLU A 48 0.76 -4.74 -26.41
C GLU A 48 0.45 -4.50 -24.92
N THR A 49 0.73 -3.31 -24.37
CA THR A 49 0.34 -2.97 -23.00
C THR A 49 -1.20 -3.01 -22.90
N ARG A 50 -1.72 -3.76 -21.91
CA ARG A 50 -3.16 -3.93 -21.67
C ARG A 50 -3.62 -3.44 -20.30
N LEU A 51 -2.74 -3.53 -19.31
CA LEU A 51 -3.07 -3.31 -17.91
C LEU A 51 -1.96 -2.49 -17.25
N LEU A 52 -2.37 -1.43 -16.55
CA LEU A 52 -1.57 -0.72 -15.57
C LEU A 52 -2.10 -1.08 -14.17
N VAL A 53 -1.21 -1.49 -13.29
CA VAL A 53 -1.53 -1.84 -11.90
C VAL A 53 -0.87 -0.82 -10.97
N ILE A 54 -1.69 -0.10 -10.21
CA ILE A 54 -1.24 0.85 -9.19
C ILE A 54 -1.73 0.40 -7.81
N ASN A 55 -0.96 0.71 -6.78
CA ASN A 55 -1.34 0.55 -5.38
C ASN A 55 -1.20 1.90 -4.70
N ASN A 56 -2.34 2.54 -4.40
CA ASN A 56 -2.39 3.90 -3.91
C ASN A 56 -3.36 4.01 -2.72
N PRO A 57 -2.88 4.28 -1.49
CA PRO A 57 -1.47 4.41 -1.07
C PRO A 57 -0.62 3.13 -1.26
N ASN A 58 0.69 3.27 -1.45
CA ASN A 58 1.60 2.17 -1.79
C ASN A 58 2.06 1.34 -0.56
N ASN A 59 2.13 0.01 -0.72
CA ASN A 59 2.85 -0.91 0.16
C ASN A 59 4.11 -1.41 -0.55
N PRO A 60 5.32 -1.22 0.00
CA PRO A 60 5.62 -1.00 1.42
C PRO A 60 5.79 0.46 1.87
N THR A 61 5.76 1.43 0.96
CA THR A 61 6.37 2.75 1.22
C THR A 61 5.50 3.76 1.95
N GLY A 62 4.17 3.63 1.85
CA GLY A 62 3.23 4.65 2.32
C GLY A 62 3.19 5.89 1.42
N TYR A 63 3.83 5.83 0.24
CA TYR A 63 3.74 6.86 -0.80
C TYR A 63 2.29 7.01 -1.27
N LEU A 64 1.89 8.25 -1.49
CA LEU A 64 0.58 8.60 -1.99
C LEU A 64 0.71 9.38 -3.30
N ILE A 65 0.15 8.84 -4.38
CA ILE A 65 -0.01 9.57 -5.63
C ILE A 65 -1.00 10.71 -5.38
N ASP A 66 -0.63 11.94 -5.70
CA ASP A 66 -1.53 13.07 -5.49
C ASP A 66 -2.70 13.07 -6.51
N ASN A 67 -3.77 13.80 -6.19
CA ASN A 67 -4.97 13.81 -7.05
C ASN A 67 -4.71 14.37 -8.46
N GLY A 68 -3.75 15.27 -8.63
CA GLY A 68 -3.34 15.79 -9.93
C GLY A 68 -2.62 14.72 -10.74
N GLU A 69 -1.64 14.05 -10.14
CA GLU A 69 -0.93 12.91 -10.75
C GLU A 69 -1.89 11.78 -11.12
N LEU A 70 -2.89 11.47 -10.27
CA LEU A 70 -3.92 10.47 -10.61
C LEU A 70 -4.73 10.85 -11.86
N LEU A 71 -5.06 12.13 -12.04
CA LEU A 71 -5.75 12.61 -13.24
C LEU A 71 -4.85 12.51 -14.48
N GLU A 72 -3.55 12.76 -14.33
CA GLU A 72 -2.58 12.58 -15.41
C GLU A 72 -2.46 11.10 -15.83
N ILE A 73 -2.40 10.19 -14.85
CA ILE A 73 -2.40 8.74 -15.08
C ILE A 73 -3.70 8.31 -15.77
N ALA A 74 -4.86 8.78 -15.30
CA ALA A 74 -6.15 8.48 -15.91
C ALA A 74 -6.21 8.95 -17.37
N ALA A 75 -5.76 10.18 -17.64
CA ALA A 75 -5.72 10.74 -18.99
C ALA A 75 -4.73 9.98 -19.90
N LEU A 76 -3.57 9.56 -19.37
CA LEU A 76 -2.61 8.75 -20.13
C LEU A 76 -3.18 7.37 -20.46
N ALA A 77 -3.78 6.69 -19.49
CA ALA A 77 -4.39 5.37 -19.68
C ALA A 77 -5.51 5.43 -20.72
N ASP A 78 -6.38 6.43 -20.65
CA ASP A 78 -7.46 6.64 -21.62
C ASP A 78 -6.92 6.89 -23.04
N ARG A 79 -5.96 7.82 -23.21
CA ARG A 79 -5.30 8.09 -24.50
C ARG A 79 -4.65 6.86 -25.12
N LYS A 80 -4.21 5.91 -24.30
CA LYS A 80 -3.51 4.69 -24.74
C LYS A 80 -4.41 3.45 -24.77
N GLY A 81 -5.68 3.57 -24.36
CA GLY A 81 -6.61 2.44 -24.26
C GLY A 81 -6.15 1.37 -23.26
N ILE A 82 -5.45 1.75 -22.19
CA ILE A 82 -4.93 0.83 -21.17
C ILE A 82 -5.96 0.74 -20.04
N PHE A 83 -6.25 -0.48 -19.59
CA PHE A 83 -7.09 -0.69 -18.41
C PHE A 83 -6.30 -0.42 -17.13
N VAL A 84 -6.89 0.22 -16.13
CA VAL A 84 -6.21 0.46 -14.84
C VAL A 84 -6.82 -0.38 -13.72
N PHE A 85 -5.97 -1.15 -13.03
CA PHE A 85 -6.29 -1.78 -11.76
C PHE A 85 -5.70 -0.95 -10.63
N SER A 86 -6.55 -0.37 -9.80
CA SER A 86 -6.17 0.46 -8.67
C SER A 86 -6.43 -0.27 -7.35
N ASP A 87 -5.37 -0.72 -6.68
CA ASP A 87 -5.41 -1.25 -5.33
C ASP A 87 -5.43 -0.10 -4.32
N GLU A 88 -6.60 0.15 -3.73
CA GLU A 88 -6.88 1.30 -2.87
C GLU A 88 -7.14 0.88 -1.42
N VAL A 89 -6.56 -0.24 -0.99
CA VAL A 89 -6.84 -0.84 0.32
C VAL A 89 -6.55 0.10 1.50
N TYR A 90 -5.65 1.06 1.35
CA TYR A 90 -5.27 2.05 2.37
C TYR A 90 -5.97 3.41 2.24
N ARG A 91 -6.86 3.59 1.24
CA ARG A 91 -7.60 4.84 1.01
C ARG A 91 -8.44 5.22 2.23
N GLY A 92 -8.50 6.50 2.57
CA GLY A 92 -9.18 7.00 3.77
C GLY A 92 -8.31 7.08 5.02
N LEU A 93 -7.02 6.73 4.91
CA LEU A 93 -6.00 6.91 5.96
C LEU A 93 -4.98 7.98 5.57
N GLU A 94 -5.41 9.08 4.95
CA GLU A 94 -4.58 10.24 4.69
C GLU A 94 -4.23 10.94 6.03
N LEU A 95 -2.94 11.13 6.32
CA LEU A 95 -2.48 11.41 7.69
C LEU A 95 -2.32 12.91 8.01
N SER A 96 -2.24 13.78 7.01
CA SER A 96 -2.21 15.23 7.19
C SER A 96 -3.54 15.86 6.80
N GLU A 97 -3.92 16.97 7.44
CA GLU A 97 -5.05 17.80 6.98
C GLU A 97 -4.76 18.46 5.61
N GLU A 98 -3.48 18.65 5.30
CA GLU A 98 -3.02 19.17 4.02
C GLU A 98 -3.06 18.12 2.91
N THR A 99 -3.13 16.82 3.27
CA THR A 99 -3.25 15.73 2.30
C THR A 99 -4.72 15.56 1.92
N PRO A 100 -5.12 15.89 0.69
CA PRO A 100 -6.51 15.79 0.29
C PRO A 100 -6.96 14.32 0.30
N LYS A 101 -8.21 14.09 0.71
CA LYS A 101 -8.83 12.76 0.58
C LYS A 101 -8.76 12.31 -0.88
N GLN A 102 -8.34 11.08 -1.09
CA GLN A 102 -8.21 10.48 -2.41
C GLN A 102 -9.58 10.09 -2.97
N ARG A 103 -9.76 10.29 -4.28
CA ARG A 103 -10.93 9.77 -5.01
C ARG A 103 -10.71 8.29 -5.33
N ALA A 104 -11.79 7.53 -5.50
CA ALA A 104 -11.64 6.22 -6.09
C ALA A 104 -11.18 6.39 -7.55
N PHE A 105 -10.24 5.57 -8.02
CA PHE A 105 -9.78 5.67 -9.40
C PHE A 105 -10.92 5.42 -10.41
N ALA A 106 -11.86 4.54 -10.06
CA ALA A 106 -13.09 4.30 -10.83
C ALA A 106 -13.98 5.56 -10.98
N ASP A 107 -13.90 6.54 -10.06
CA ASP A 107 -14.65 7.79 -10.17
C ASP A 107 -14.03 8.78 -11.18
N ILE A 108 -12.77 8.57 -11.59
CA ILE A 108 -12.03 9.47 -12.48
C ILE A 108 -11.60 8.83 -13.81
N CYS A 109 -11.74 7.51 -13.95
CA CYS A 109 -11.38 6.77 -15.16
C CYS A 109 -12.39 5.65 -15.42
N GLU A 110 -13.15 5.74 -16.52
CA GLU A 110 -14.18 4.74 -16.84
C GLU A 110 -13.60 3.33 -17.11
N ASN A 111 -12.46 3.27 -17.81
CA ASN A 111 -11.78 2.02 -18.17
C ASN A 111 -10.84 1.54 -17.04
N SER A 112 -11.37 1.45 -15.83
CA SER A 112 -10.60 1.08 -14.66
C SER A 112 -11.42 0.30 -13.63
N LEU A 113 -10.74 -0.21 -12.61
CA LEU A 113 -11.37 -0.71 -11.40
C LEU A 113 -10.63 -0.24 -10.14
N SER A 114 -11.40 -0.02 -9.07
CA SER A 114 -10.90 0.28 -7.73
C SER A 114 -11.17 -0.90 -6.79
N LEU A 115 -10.13 -1.41 -6.15
CA LEU A 115 -10.19 -2.44 -5.11
C LEU A 115 -10.22 -1.79 -3.73
N GLY A 116 -11.23 -2.16 -2.93
CA GLY A 116 -11.33 -1.77 -1.52
C GLY A 116 -11.50 -2.97 -0.59
N VAL A 117 -11.08 -2.83 0.67
CA VAL A 117 -11.18 -3.90 1.68
C VAL A 117 -11.51 -3.33 3.06
N MET A 118 -12.13 -4.16 3.90
CA MET A 118 -12.32 -3.85 5.33
C MET A 118 -11.04 -4.02 6.17
N SER A 119 -9.99 -4.62 5.58
CA SER A 119 -8.84 -5.13 6.35
C SER A 119 -7.84 -4.06 6.82
N LYS A 120 -7.67 -2.98 6.06
CA LYS A 120 -6.61 -1.99 6.33
C LYS A 120 -7.21 -0.73 6.93
N SER A 121 -7.77 0.17 6.13
CA SER A 121 -8.32 1.44 6.60
C SER A 121 -9.33 1.29 7.74
N TYR A 122 -10.15 0.25 7.70
CA TYR A 122 -11.17 -0.01 8.70
C TYR A 122 -10.71 -0.90 9.87
N GLY A 123 -9.52 -1.51 9.82
CA GLY A 123 -8.99 -2.36 10.90
C GLY A 123 -9.77 -3.67 11.14
N LEU A 124 -10.61 -4.09 10.18
CA LEU A 124 -11.53 -5.22 10.31
C LEU A 124 -11.07 -6.42 9.47
N ALA A 125 -9.77 -6.75 9.56
CA ALA A 125 -9.16 -7.81 8.76
C ALA A 125 -9.82 -9.18 8.94
N GLY A 126 -10.34 -9.49 10.13
CA GLY A 126 -11.03 -10.75 10.43
C GLY A 126 -12.34 -10.95 9.66
N LEU A 127 -12.98 -9.88 9.14
CA LEU A 127 -14.24 -10.01 8.40
C LEU A 127 -14.06 -10.66 7.03
N ARG A 128 -12.87 -10.56 6.43
CA ARG A 128 -12.58 -11.06 5.07
C ARG A 128 -13.51 -10.46 4.00
N ILE A 129 -13.90 -9.19 4.15
CA ILE A 129 -14.73 -8.46 3.18
C ILE A 129 -13.89 -7.46 2.39
N GLY A 130 -14.13 -7.45 1.08
CA GLY A 130 -13.63 -6.45 0.13
C GLY A 130 -14.56 -6.34 -1.08
N TRP A 131 -14.29 -5.39 -1.96
CA TRP A 131 -15.13 -5.08 -3.10
C TRP A 131 -14.31 -4.54 -4.27
N ILE A 132 -14.92 -4.60 -5.45
CA ILE A 132 -14.43 -3.99 -6.69
C ILE A 132 -15.50 -3.00 -7.15
N ALA A 133 -15.10 -1.79 -7.47
CA ALA A 133 -15.93 -0.79 -8.14
C ALA A 133 -15.36 -0.53 -9.54
N SER A 134 -16.21 -0.57 -10.57
CA SER A 134 -15.81 -0.33 -11.96
C SER A 134 -17.03 0.04 -12.82
N HIS A 135 -16.82 0.89 -13.82
CA HIS A 135 -17.81 1.17 -14.87
C HIS A 135 -17.80 0.12 -16.00
N ALA A 136 -16.73 -0.69 -16.10
CA ALA A 136 -16.56 -1.71 -17.14
C ALA A 136 -17.41 -2.95 -16.86
N LYS A 137 -18.68 -2.93 -17.30
CA LYS A 137 -19.66 -3.99 -17.06
C LYS A 137 -19.18 -5.37 -17.50
N ASP A 138 -18.58 -5.48 -18.68
CA ASP A 138 -18.10 -6.76 -19.22
C ASP A 138 -17.00 -7.39 -18.35
N ILE A 139 -16.15 -6.55 -17.76
CA ILE A 139 -15.13 -6.98 -16.79
C ILE A 139 -15.79 -7.43 -15.50
N MET A 140 -16.75 -6.67 -14.96
CA MET A 140 -17.48 -7.03 -13.74
C MET A 140 -18.24 -8.36 -13.88
N GLU A 141 -18.87 -8.61 -15.02
CA GLU A 141 -19.52 -9.89 -15.32
C GLU A 141 -18.52 -11.04 -15.41
N SER A 142 -17.37 -10.82 -16.07
CA SER A 142 -16.30 -11.81 -16.16
C SER A 142 -15.72 -12.16 -14.78
N MET A 143 -15.50 -11.15 -13.93
CA MET A 143 -15.05 -11.34 -12.55
C MET A 143 -16.08 -12.08 -11.71
N THR A 144 -17.37 -11.79 -11.89
CA THR A 144 -18.47 -12.50 -11.21
C THR A 144 -18.48 -13.98 -11.58
N ARG A 145 -18.32 -14.30 -12.87
CA ARG A 145 -18.18 -15.70 -13.33
C ARG A 145 -16.94 -16.36 -12.72
N TYR A 146 -15.80 -15.66 -12.72
CA TYR A 146 -14.55 -16.19 -12.17
C TYR A 146 -14.62 -16.41 -10.65
N LYS A 147 -15.37 -15.57 -9.93
CA LYS A 147 -15.57 -15.67 -8.47
C LYS A 147 -16.14 -17.02 -8.04
N HIS A 148 -16.89 -17.71 -8.90
CA HIS A 148 -17.37 -19.07 -8.60
C HIS A 148 -16.25 -20.11 -8.47
N TYR A 149 -15.09 -19.88 -9.08
CA TYR A 149 -13.92 -20.75 -8.94
C TYR A 149 -13.09 -20.45 -7.69
N THR A 150 -13.24 -19.27 -7.09
CA THR A 150 -12.40 -18.83 -5.98
C THR A 150 -13.14 -18.88 -4.64
N THR A 151 -14.31 -18.23 -4.55
CA THR A 151 -14.98 -18.02 -3.26
C THR A 151 -16.49 -18.17 -3.29
N ILE A 152 -17.13 -18.14 -4.47
CA ILE A 152 -18.59 -18.16 -4.67
C ILE A 152 -19.27 -16.92 -4.05
N CYS A 153 -19.34 -16.83 -2.72
CA CYS A 153 -19.95 -15.74 -1.96
C CYS A 153 -19.08 -15.39 -0.73
N ASN A 154 -19.37 -14.26 -0.10
CA ASN A 154 -18.74 -13.96 1.18
C ASN A 154 -19.52 -14.60 2.34
N SER A 155 -18.91 -14.58 3.52
CA SER A 155 -19.59 -14.93 4.78
C SER A 155 -20.71 -13.91 5.08
N ALA A 156 -21.96 -14.35 5.14
CA ALA A 156 -23.11 -13.49 5.43
C ALA A 156 -23.00 -12.75 6.78
N PRO A 157 -22.54 -13.38 7.90
CA PRO A 157 -22.24 -12.64 9.13
C PRO A 157 -21.19 -11.55 8.94
N SER A 158 -20.16 -11.80 8.12
CA SER A 158 -19.13 -10.80 7.84
C SER A 158 -19.67 -9.64 7.01
N GLU A 159 -20.53 -9.90 6.03
CA GLU A 159 -21.21 -8.85 5.24
C GLU A 159 -22.06 -7.95 6.13
N TYR A 160 -22.85 -8.53 7.03
CA TYR A 160 -23.66 -7.78 8.00
C TYR A 160 -22.79 -6.87 8.89
N LEU A 161 -21.69 -7.38 9.44
CA LEU A 161 -20.78 -6.58 10.27
C LEU A 161 -20.06 -5.51 9.46
N ALA A 162 -19.68 -5.80 8.22
CA ALA A 162 -19.04 -4.84 7.33
C ALA A 162 -19.99 -3.69 6.97
N GLU A 163 -21.27 -3.98 6.70
CA GLU A 163 -22.31 -3.00 6.45
C GLU A 163 -22.44 -2.02 7.65
N ARG A 164 -22.60 -2.55 8.87
CA ARG A 164 -22.67 -1.73 10.10
C ARG A 164 -21.41 -0.90 10.32
N ALA A 165 -20.23 -1.44 10.00
CA ALA A 165 -18.99 -0.69 10.08
C ALA A 165 -18.94 0.46 9.05
N LEU A 166 -19.45 0.25 7.83
CA LEU A 166 -19.48 1.27 6.78
C LEU A 166 -20.45 2.43 7.11
N GLU A 167 -21.55 2.15 7.82
CA GLU A 167 -22.47 3.18 8.34
C GLU A 167 -21.79 4.15 9.32
N CYS A 168 -20.76 3.70 10.02
CA CYS A 168 -19.99 4.51 10.97
C CYS A 168 -18.54 4.74 10.54
N LYS A 169 -18.24 4.61 9.24
CA LYS A 169 -16.88 4.63 8.67
C LYS A 169 -16.02 5.80 9.14
N GLU A 170 -16.55 7.02 9.20
CA GLU A 170 -15.76 8.21 9.54
C GLU A 170 -15.20 8.12 10.97
N LYS A 171 -15.96 7.53 11.92
CA LYS A 171 -15.48 7.31 13.29
C LYS A 171 -14.35 6.29 13.35
N ILE A 172 -14.47 5.21 12.57
CA ILE A 172 -13.46 4.15 12.48
C ILE A 172 -12.18 4.70 11.84
N LEU A 173 -12.30 5.42 10.72
CA LEU A 173 -11.17 6.02 10.01
C LEU A 173 -10.46 7.05 10.89
N ALA A 174 -11.20 7.94 11.56
CA ALA A 174 -10.62 8.94 12.46
C ALA A 174 -9.83 8.29 13.60
N ARG A 175 -10.41 7.29 14.28
CA ARG A 175 -9.73 6.52 15.33
C ARG A 175 -8.45 5.86 14.80
N ASN A 176 -8.52 5.21 13.64
CA ASN A 176 -7.38 4.48 13.08
C ASN A 176 -6.27 5.44 12.62
N ALA A 177 -6.63 6.57 12.03
CA ALA A 177 -5.68 7.62 11.66
C ALA A 177 -4.98 8.20 12.91
N GLU A 178 -5.70 8.42 14.01
CA GLU A 178 -5.11 8.88 15.27
C GLU A 178 -4.09 7.89 15.84
N ILE A 179 -4.41 6.59 15.86
CA ILE A 179 -3.47 5.53 16.26
C ILE A 179 -2.18 5.61 15.42
N ILE A 180 -2.32 5.72 14.10
CA ILE A 180 -1.17 5.79 13.19
C ILE A 180 -0.33 7.04 13.46
N LYS A 181 -0.95 8.21 13.57
CA LYS A 181 -0.25 9.48 13.84
C LYS A 181 0.52 9.42 15.16
N ASN A 182 -0.11 8.94 16.23
CA ASN A 182 0.53 8.82 17.53
C ASN A 182 1.73 7.86 17.49
N ASN A 183 1.60 6.74 16.79
CA ASN A 183 2.68 5.78 16.62
C ASN A 183 3.84 6.33 15.77
N ILE A 184 3.56 7.12 14.73
CA ILE A 184 4.59 7.82 13.95
C ILE A 184 5.35 8.80 14.84
N THR A 185 4.65 9.66 15.59
CA THR A 185 5.30 10.62 16.50
C THR A 185 6.14 9.93 17.56
N LEU A 186 5.66 8.81 18.10
CA LEU A 186 6.43 8.02 19.06
C LEU A 186 7.70 7.45 18.42
N ALA A 187 7.60 6.87 17.21
CA ALA A 187 8.76 6.38 16.46
C ALA A 187 9.77 7.49 16.16
N GLU A 188 9.31 8.66 15.73
CA GLU A 188 10.16 9.84 15.50
C GLU A 188 10.92 10.22 16.78
N SER A 189 10.22 10.26 17.92
CA SER A 189 10.82 10.65 19.20
C SER A 189 11.88 9.66 19.73
N LEU A 190 11.73 8.37 19.42
CA LEU A 190 12.58 7.32 19.97
C LEU A 190 13.71 6.90 19.02
N LEU A 191 13.45 6.91 17.70
CA LEU A 191 14.39 6.37 16.71
C LEU A 191 15.28 7.45 16.08
N LEU A 192 14.79 8.67 15.85
CA LEU A 192 15.62 9.73 15.26
C LEU A 192 16.87 10.06 16.11
N PRO A 193 16.81 10.11 17.46
CA PRO A 193 17.99 10.37 18.27
C PRO A 193 19.07 9.29 18.20
N THR A 194 18.75 8.08 17.74
CA THR A 194 19.74 7.00 17.58
C THR A 194 20.73 7.27 16.44
N GLY A 195 20.33 8.08 15.45
CA GLY A 195 21.12 8.31 14.23
C GLY A 195 21.24 7.11 13.29
N LEU A 196 20.63 5.96 13.63
CA LEU A 196 20.75 4.71 12.88
C LEU A 196 19.57 4.44 11.93
N ILE A 197 18.49 5.22 12.04
CA ILE A 197 17.30 5.05 11.19
C ILE A 197 16.90 6.39 10.59
N ARG A 198 16.73 6.42 9.27
CA ARG A 198 16.01 7.48 8.57
C ARG A 198 14.55 7.04 8.43
N LEU A 199 13.67 7.75 9.11
CA LEU A 199 12.24 7.50 9.02
C LEU A 199 11.67 8.16 7.76
N ASN A 200 11.03 7.37 6.92
CA ASN A 200 10.28 7.85 5.77
C ASN A 200 8.82 7.95 6.20
N ARG A 201 8.36 9.17 6.53
CA ARG A 201 7.00 9.36 7.02
C ARG A 201 6.00 8.99 5.91
N PRO A 202 5.00 8.13 6.18
CA PRO A 202 3.99 7.81 5.19
C PRO A 202 3.02 8.99 5.02
N GLU A 203 2.59 9.24 3.80
CA GLU A 203 1.57 10.26 3.50
C GLU A 203 0.17 9.73 3.80
N ALA A 204 -0.02 8.44 3.55
CA ALA A 204 -1.25 7.73 3.85
C ALA A 204 -1.01 6.26 4.20
N GLY A 205 -1.95 5.69 4.95
CA GLY A 205 -1.90 4.29 5.36
C GLY A 205 -1.02 4.02 6.60
N PRO A 206 -1.01 2.77 7.08
CA PRO A 206 -0.42 2.40 8.36
C PRO A 206 1.00 1.83 8.24
N ILE A 207 1.69 2.01 7.12
CA ILE A 207 3.00 1.39 6.86
C ILE A 207 3.95 2.40 6.24
N ALA A 208 5.23 2.23 6.51
CA ALA A 208 6.27 2.95 5.78
C ALA A 208 7.52 2.09 5.60
N PHE A 209 8.33 2.47 4.61
CA PHE A 209 9.56 1.80 4.27
C PHE A 209 10.73 2.67 4.71
N ASN A 210 11.24 2.41 5.92
CA ASN A 210 12.29 3.19 6.56
C ASN A 210 13.66 2.69 6.13
N GLU A 211 14.69 3.52 6.29
CA GLU A 211 16.06 3.17 5.92
C GLU A 211 16.92 2.97 7.15
N TYR A 212 17.63 1.85 7.19
CA TYR A 212 18.63 1.53 8.19
C TYR A 212 20.00 2.05 7.72
N LEU A 213 20.66 2.80 8.60
CA LEU A 213 21.95 3.46 8.33
C LEU A 213 23.13 2.74 9.00
N GLY A 214 22.85 1.69 9.77
CA GLY A 214 23.87 1.00 10.59
C GLY A 214 24.59 -0.16 9.90
N GLY A 215 24.24 -0.53 8.67
CA GLY A 215 24.86 -1.64 7.96
C GLY A 215 23.86 -2.44 7.13
N ASP A 216 24.01 -3.76 7.16
CA ASP A 216 23.14 -4.70 6.45
C ASP A 216 21.76 -4.78 7.13
N VAL A 217 20.71 -4.42 6.40
CA VAL A 217 19.33 -4.39 6.92
C VAL A 217 18.76 -5.79 7.13
N ASP A 218 19.20 -6.78 6.35
CA ASP A 218 18.72 -8.16 6.48
C ASP A 218 19.24 -8.78 7.78
N ALA A 219 20.56 -8.72 7.99
CA ALA A 219 21.19 -9.14 9.24
C ALA A 219 20.61 -8.40 10.46
N PHE A 220 20.43 -7.08 10.36
CA PHE A 220 19.79 -6.28 11.40
C PHE A 220 18.38 -6.78 11.76
N CYS A 221 17.53 -7.07 10.76
CA CYS A 221 16.17 -7.54 11.00
C CYS A 221 16.14 -8.96 11.60
N GLU A 222 17.09 -9.82 11.23
CA GLU A 222 17.25 -11.17 11.76
C GLU A 222 17.70 -11.14 13.23
N GLU A 223 18.80 -10.44 13.53
CA GLU A 223 19.33 -10.30 14.90
C GLU A 223 18.30 -9.66 15.85
N LEU A 224 17.62 -8.59 15.41
CA LEU A 224 16.56 -7.95 16.18
C LEU A 224 15.44 -8.93 16.56
N LEU A 225 15.05 -9.80 15.62
CA LEU A 225 14.01 -10.79 15.85
C LEU A 225 14.48 -11.84 16.86
N GLU A 226 15.70 -12.36 16.70
CA GLU A 226 16.25 -13.39 17.57
C GLU A 226 16.44 -12.90 19.02
N GLU A 227 16.93 -11.67 19.20
CA GLU A 227 17.24 -11.14 20.52
C GLU A 227 16.03 -10.55 21.25
N THR A 228 15.10 -9.92 20.51
CA THR A 228 14.03 -9.11 21.14
C THR A 228 12.61 -9.58 20.82
N GLY A 229 12.45 -10.46 19.82
CA GLY A 229 11.17 -10.87 19.27
C GLY A 229 10.47 -9.79 18.42
N VAL A 230 11.14 -8.69 18.10
CA VAL A 230 10.59 -7.64 17.22
C VAL A 230 10.80 -8.03 15.75
N LEU A 231 9.70 -8.27 15.04
CA LEU A 231 9.73 -8.59 13.61
C LEU A 231 9.58 -7.32 12.76
N LEU A 232 10.57 -7.05 11.92
CA LEU A 232 10.52 -6.12 10.80
C LEU A 232 10.69 -6.90 9.49
N LEU A 233 10.30 -6.30 8.36
CA LEU A 233 10.49 -6.95 7.06
C LEU A 233 11.54 -6.18 6.24
N PRO A 234 12.73 -6.76 5.99
CA PRO A 234 13.76 -6.12 5.20
C PRO A 234 13.37 -6.00 3.73
N GLY A 235 14.06 -5.13 2.99
CA GLY A 235 13.76 -4.80 1.60
C GLY A 235 13.91 -5.98 0.64
N SER A 236 14.73 -6.96 1.00
CA SER A 236 14.87 -8.24 0.29
C SER A 236 13.53 -8.98 0.12
N VAL A 237 12.61 -8.87 1.09
CA VAL A 237 11.25 -9.48 1.02
C VAL A 237 10.41 -8.84 -0.10
N TYR A 238 10.78 -7.65 -0.54
CA TYR A 238 10.11 -6.89 -1.61
C TYR A 238 10.92 -6.87 -2.91
N ASP A 239 12.02 -7.64 -3.00
CA ASP A 239 12.98 -7.57 -4.09
C ASP A 239 13.47 -6.14 -4.36
N PHE A 240 13.56 -5.30 -3.31
CA PHE A 240 13.96 -3.91 -3.41
C PHE A 240 15.38 -3.69 -2.88
N PRO A 241 16.28 -3.06 -3.66
CA PRO A 241 17.66 -2.86 -3.26
C PRO A 241 17.81 -1.79 -2.16
N GLY A 242 18.93 -1.86 -1.45
CA GLY A 242 19.29 -0.90 -0.41
C GLY A 242 18.80 -1.31 0.98
N ASN A 243 19.13 -0.48 1.98
CA ASN A 243 18.97 -0.84 3.38
C ASN A 243 17.60 -0.43 3.92
N TYR A 244 16.52 -0.81 3.24
CA TYR A 244 15.17 -0.44 3.64
C TYR A 244 14.45 -1.56 4.39
N PHE A 245 13.56 -1.22 5.31
CA PHE A 245 12.70 -2.17 6.02
C PHE A 245 11.30 -1.60 6.22
N ARG A 246 10.28 -2.46 6.14
CA ARG A 246 8.88 -2.06 6.35
C ARG A 246 8.54 -2.09 7.83
N MET A 247 8.03 -0.97 8.34
CA MET A 247 7.46 -0.86 9.69
C MET A 247 5.96 -0.55 9.61
N GLY A 248 5.17 -1.20 10.48
CA GLY A 248 3.73 -0.98 10.59
C GLY A 248 3.36 -0.15 11.81
N TYR A 249 2.61 0.94 11.60
CA TYR A 249 2.15 1.90 12.58
C TYR A 249 0.68 1.71 12.98
N GLY A 250 -0.01 0.70 12.43
CA GLY A 250 -1.46 0.51 12.62
C GLY A 250 -1.89 -0.24 13.88
N ARG A 251 -0.96 -0.70 14.74
CA ARG A 251 -1.27 -1.52 15.92
C ARG A 251 -1.41 -0.71 17.20
N SER A 252 -2.32 -1.11 18.08
CA SER A 252 -2.26 -0.75 19.50
C SER A 252 -1.08 -1.46 20.19
N GLY A 253 -0.57 -0.90 21.28
CA GLY A 253 0.60 -1.49 21.98
C GLY A 253 1.86 -1.49 21.12
N PHE A 254 2.03 -0.44 20.30
CA PHE A 254 3.21 -0.22 19.45
C PHE A 254 4.45 0.13 20.27
N GLU A 255 4.27 0.87 21.37
CA GLU A 255 5.34 1.35 22.24
C GLU A 255 6.27 0.24 22.75
N GLU A 256 5.73 -0.89 23.20
CA GLU A 256 6.53 -1.98 23.74
C GLU A 256 7.57 -2.50 22.73
N GLY A 257 7.15 -2.78 21.50
CA GLY A 257 8.05 -3.23 20.44
C GLY A 257 9.04 -2.14 20.04
N LEU A 258 8.60 -0.88 20.04
CA LEU A 258 9.45 0.26 19.70
C LEU A 258 10.53 0.52 20.76
N GLN A 259 10.23 0.35 22.05
CA GLN A 259 11.21 0.45 23.13
C GLN A 259 12.27 -0.65 23.02
N ARG A 260 11.87 -1.89 22.72
CA ARG A 260 12.81 -3.00 22.47
C ARG A 260 13.73 -2.70 21.28
N LEU A 261 13.16 -2.21 20.17
CA LEU A 261 13.92 -1.77 19.01
C LEU A 261 14.91 -0.66 19.37
N LYS A 262 14.48 0.35 20.13
CA LYS A 262 15.37 1.43 20.59
C LYS A 262 16.52 0.89 21.43
N SER A 263 16.24 0.05 22.42
CA SER A 263 17.27 -0.55 23.28
C SER A 263 18.30 -1.32 22.45
N PHE A 264 17.84 -2.17 21.53
CA PHE A 264 18.71 -2.91 20.62
C PHE A 264 19.63 -1.99 19.80
N LEU A 265 19.11 -0.86 19.30
CA LEU A 265 19.89 0.12 18.55
C LEU A 265 20.94 0.87 19.38
N THR A 266 20.75 0.98 20.70
CA THR A 266 21.61 1.81 21.57
C THR A 266 22.55 1.01 22.48
N GLY A 267 22.40 -0.31 22.57
CA GLY A 267 23.14 -1.17 23.51
C GLY A 267 22.56 -1.11 24.92
#